data_AF-A0A2A4R608-F1
#
_entry.id   AF-A0A2A4R608-F1
#
_cell.length_a   1.000
_cell.length_b   1.000
_cell.length_c   1.000
_cell.angle_alpha   90.00
_cell.angle_beta   90.00
_cell.angle_gamma   90.00
#
_symmetry.space_group_name_H-M   'P 1'
#
loop_
_entity.id
_entity.type
_entity.pdbx_description
1 polymer ?
#
loop_
_entity_poly.entity_id
_entity_poly.type
_entity_poly.pdbx_seq_one_letter_code
_entity_poly.pdbx_strand_id
1 'polypeptide(L)'
;MNNSQTPGGAHLLSIIERIERLEEEKKAISDDIREVKSEAKASGFSVATINTLVKLRKMDTAERQEYEALLDIYKAAIGMLDGTPLGEAARRRMMDDEPPEEKKADDKPSEPVTPPPNQDDIQQAREKGMRDRLEGSKILDNPYIAGDPRRAAWDEGYCEESGSDGMDIPEAWKPRPKKKPAETKSQEENDQQDGDRP
;
A
#
# COMPACT_ATOMS: atom_id res chain seq x y z
N MET A 1 -11.55 -75.98 32.23
CA MET A 1 -12.19 -75.62 30.95
C MET A 1 -11.21 -74.76 30.16
N ASN A 2 -10.73 -75.23 29.01
CA ASN A 2 -9.79 -74.50 28.16
C ASN A 2 -10.55 -73.41 27.39
N ASN A 3 -10.63 -72.22 27.98
CA ASN A 3 -11.25 -71.04 27.39
C ASN A 3 -10.32 -70.31 26.39
N SER A 4 -9.21 -70.93 26.00
CA SER A 4 -8.07 -70.31 25.29
C SER A 4 -8.18 -70.30 23.77
N GLN A 5 -9.29 -70.74 23.18
CA GLN A 5 -9.37 -70.91 21.72
C GLN A 5 -10.75 -70.60 21.13
N THR A 6 -11.42 -69.52 21.58
CA THR A 6 -12.47 -68.93 20.74
C THR A 6 -11.78 -68.00 19.73
N PRO A 7 -11.97 -68.18 18.41
CA PRO A 7 -11.37 -67.32 17.38
C PRO A 7 -11.63 -65.82 17.62
N GLY A 8 -12.77 -65.48 18.25
CA GLY A 8 -13.10 -64.12 18.66
C GLY A 8 -12.25 -63.57 19.82
N GLY A 9 -11.82 -64.42 20.77
CA GLY A 9 -10.98 -63.99 21.90
C GLY A 9 -9.57 -63.59 21.46
N ALA A 10 -8.95 -64.38 20.57
CA ALA A 10 -7.63 -64.05 20.01
C ALA A 10 -7.67 -62.77 19.15
N HIS A 11 -8.75 -62.57 18.38
CA HIS A 11 -8.93 -61.35 17.60
C HIS A 11 -9.12 -60.11 18.50
N LEU A 12 -9.91 -60.23 19.57
CA LEU A 12 -10.12 -59.16 20.55
C LEU A 12 -8.80 -58.77 21.25
N LEU A 13 -8.00 -59.74 21.68
CA LEU A 13 -6.68 -59.49 22.28
C LEU A 13 -5.76 -58.73 21.32
N SER A 14 -5.70 -59.13 20.05
CA SER A 14 -4.92 -58.42 19.03
C SER A 14 -5.39 -56.97 18.81
N ILE A 15 -6.69 -56.70 18.90
CA ILE A 15 -7.22 -55.33 18.83
C ILE A 15 -6.80 -54.53 20.07
N ILE A 16 -6.92 -55.10 21.27
CA ILE A 16 -6.56 -54.46 22.53
C ILE A 16 -5.06 -54.10 22.55
N GLU A 17 -4.19 -55.04 22.23
CA GLU A 17 -2.74 -54.82 22.18
C GLU A 17 -2.36 -53.70 21.20
N ARG A 18 -3.03 -53.63 20.04
CA ARG A 18 -2.83 -52.54 19.08
C ARG A 18 -3.29 -51.19 19.62
N ILE A 19 -4.40 -51.14 20.35
CA ILE A 19 -4.91 -49.91 20.98
C ILE A 19 -3.93 -49.45 22.06
N GLU A 20 -3.50 -50.34 22.96
CA GLU A 20 -2.57 -50.02 24.05
C GLU A 20 -1.26 -49.43 23.52
N ARG A 21 -0.70 -50.02 22.46
CA ARG A 21 0.49 -49.46 21.79
C ARG A 21 0.23 -48.06 21.23
N LEU A 22 -0.91 -47.83 20.56
CA LEU A 22 -1.27 -46.51 20.02
C LEU A 22 -1.52 -45.49 21.15
N GLU A 23 -2.04 -45.90 22.30
CA GLU A 23 -2.20 -45.02 23.46
C GLU A 23 -0.86 -44.62 24.07
N GLU A 24 0.10 -45.55 24.15
CA GLU A 24 1.47 -45.26 24.57
C GLU A 24 2.16 -44.29 23.61
N GLU A 25 2.08 -44.54 22.30
CA GLU A 25 2.61 -43.64 21.26
C GLU A 25 1.98 -42.24 21.36
N LYS A 26 0.65 -42.15 21.53
CA LYS A 26 -0.06 -40.88 21.70
C LYS A 26 0.41 -40.14 22.95
N LYS A 27 0.67 -40.85 24.04
CA LYS A 27 1.18 -40.27 25.29
C LYS A 27 2.58 -39.70 25.08
N ALA A 28 3.48 -40.47 24.48
CA ALA A 28 4.84 -40.02 24.15
C ALA A 28 4.81 -38.74 23.29
N ILE A 29 4.05 -38.74 22.19
CA ILE A 29 3.89 -37.54 21.34
C ILE A 29 3.30 -36.36 22.11
N SER A 30 2.35 -36.61 23.02
CA SER A 30 1.76 -35.54 23.83
C SER A 30 2.77 -34.93 24.80
N ASP A 31 3.67 -35.73 25.34
CA ASP A 31 4.76 -35.28 26.21
C ASP A 31 5.79 -34.48 25.41
N ASP A 32 6.18 -34.93 24.21
CA ASP A 32 7.08 -34.19 23.31
C ASP A 32 6.49 -32.81 22.94
N ILE A 33 5.18 -32.75 22.63
CA ILE A 33 4.49 -31.49 22.35
C ILE A 33 4.54 -30.54 23.57
N ARG A 34 4.46 -31.07 24.80
CA ARG A 34 4.56 -30.26 26.02
C ARG A 34 5.97 -29.73 26.22
N GLU A 35 7.00 -30.53 25.92
CA GLU A 35 8.39 -30.11 26.00
C GLU A 35 8.65 -28.94 25.02
N VAL A 36 8.26 -29.07 23.76
CA VAL A 36 8.41 -28.00 22.75
C VAL A 36 7.67 -26.73 23.15
N LYS A 37 6.46 -26.85 23.71
CA LYS A 37 5.73 -25.68 24.24
C LYS A 37 6.45 -25.04 25.43
N SER A 38 7.11 -25.83 26.26
CA SER A 38 7.87 -25.34 27.42
C SER A 38 9.16 -24.66 26.98
N GLU A 39 9.85 -25.19 25.97
CA GLU A 39 11.00 -24.54 25.31
C GLU A 39 10.60 -23.19 24.69
N ALA A 40 9.47 -23.15 23.98
CA ALA A 40 8.95 -21.90 23.43
C ALA A 40 8.66 -20.86 24.53
N LYS A 41 8.10 -21.31 25.67
CA LYS A 41 7.87 -20.45 26.84
C LYS A 41 9.18 -19.93 27.44
N ALA A 42 10.20 -20.78 27.58
CA ALA A 42 11.52 -20.40 28.07
C ALA A 42 12.21 -19.39 27.13
N SER A 43 11.95 -19.49 25.84
CA SER A 43 12.42 -18.56 24.81
C SER A 43 11.62 -17.24 24.76
N GLY A 44 10.60 -17.08 25.60
CA GLY A 44 9.79 -15.86 25.70
C GLY A 44 8.54 -15.82 24.82
N PHE A 45 8.17 -16.91 24.14
CA PHE A 45 6.94 -16.96 23.33
C PHE A 45 5.70 -17.31 24.17
N SER A 46 4.55 -16.75 23.77
CA SER A 46 3.25 -17.11 24.34
C SER A 46 2.73 -18.42 23.76
N VAL A 47 2.60 -19.44 24.61
CA VAL A 47 2.05 -20.77 24.25
C VAL A 47 0.60 -20.65 23.74
N ALA A 48 -0.18 -19.71 24.27
CA ALA A 48 -1.56 -19.47 23.82
C ALA A 48 -1.59 -19.00 22.36
N THR A 49 -0.72 -18.04 22.01
CA THR A 49 -0.59 -17.51 20.65
C THR A 49 -0.07 -18.57 19.68
N ILE A 50 0.87 -19.43 20.11
CA ILE A 50 1.34 -20.55 19.29
C ILE A 50 0.20 -21.52 18.99
N ASN A 51 -0.63 -21.87 19.99
CA ASN A 51 -1.77 -22.77 19.78
C ASN A 51 -2.77 -22.18 18.78
N THR A 52 -3.04 -20.87 18.85
CA THR A 52 -3.92 -20.21 17.87
C THR A 52 -3.30 -20.22 16.48
N LEU A 53 -2.00 -19.96 16.35
CA LEU A 53 -1.29 -20.01 15.06
C LEU A 53 -1.29 -21.41 14.45
N VAL A 54 -1.07 -22.46 15.25
CA VAL A 54 -1.15 -23.85 14.76
C VAL A 54 -2.55 -24.17 14.25
N LYS A 55 -3.60 -23.67 14.92
CA LYS A 55 -5.00 -23.83 14.44
C LYS A 55 -5.23 -23.09 13.12
N LEU A 56 -4.80 -21.83 13.02
CA LEU A 56 -4.95 -21.02 11.81
C LEU A 56 -4.16 -21.60 10.63
N ARG A 57 -2.99 -22.21 10.87
CA ARG A 57 -2.17 -22.88 9.84
C ARG A 57 -2.75 -24.19 9.34
N LYS A 58 -3.67 -24.82 10.09
CA LYS A 58 -4.39 -26.02 9.66
C LYS A 58 -5.58 -25.70 8.75
N MET A 59 -6.11 -24.48 8.84
CA MET A 59 -7.20 -24.01 7.99
C MET A 59 -6.69 -23.67 6.59
N ASP A 60 -7.56 -23.83 5.59
CA ASP A 60 -7.27 -23.35 4.23
C ASP A 60 -7.18 -21.82 4.19
N THR A 61 -6.54 -21.29 3.15
CA THR A 61 -6.37 -19.84 2.98
C THR A 61 -7.71 -19.12 2.85
N ALA A 62 -8.68 -19.70 2.13
CA ALA A 62 -10.01 -19.10 1.99
C ALA A 62 -10.76 -19.10 3.33
N GLU A 63 -10.79 -20.24 4.02
CA GLU A 63 -11.42 -20.36 5.34
C GLU A 63 -10.81 -19.41 6.37
N ARG A 64 -9.48 -19.19 6.31
CA ARG A 64 -8.79 -18.25 7.19
C ARG A 64 -9.26 -16.81 6.94
N GLN A 65 -9.37 -16.41 5.67
CA GLN A 65 -9.81 -15.06 5.29
C GLN A 65 -11.26 -14.81 5.72
N GLU A 66 -12.15 -15.78 5.51
CA GLU A 66 -13.54 -15.71 5.95
C GLU A 66 -13.64 -15.61 7.48
N TYR A 67 -12.87 -16.43 8.20
CA TYR A 67 -12.81 -16.41 9.66
C TYR A 67 -12.28 -15.07 10.19
N GLU A 68 -11.22 -14.52 9.59
CA GLU A 68 -10.65 -13.22 9.96
C GLU A 68 -11.64 -12.08 9.71
N ALA A 69 -12.35 -12.09 8.58
CA ALA A 69 -13.39 -11.12 8.26
C ALA A 69 -14.55 -11.16 9.28
N LEU A 70 -15.04 -12.35 9.61
CA LEU A 70 -16.09 -12.51 10.63
C LEU A 70 -15.62 -12.06 12.02
N LEU A 71 -14.38 -12.37 12.36
CA LEU A 71 -13.78 -11.98 13.64
C LEU A 71 -13.65 -10.46 13.75
N ASP A 72 -13.34 -9.75 12.65
CA ASP A 72 -13.34 -8.29 12.62
C ASP A 72 -14.75 -7.70 12.81
N ILE A 73 -15.76 -8.25 12.13
CA ILE A 73 -17.16 -7.83 12.31
C ILE A 73 -17.59 -7.99 13.77
N TYR A 74 -17.25 -9.12 14.39
CA TYR A 74 -17.62 -9.37 15.79
C TYR A 74 -16.86 -8.48 16.76
N LYS A 75 -15.57 -8.22 16.53
CA LYS A 75 -14.80 -7.25 17.31
C LYS A 75 -15.40 -5.85 17.24
N ALA A 76 -15.79 -5.41 16.04
CA ALA A 76 -16.46 -4.13 15.86
C ALA A 76 -17.78 -4.06 16.62
N ALA A 77 -18.59 -5.14 16.59
CA ALA A 77 -19.86 -5.20 17.30
C ALA A 77 -19.72 -5.10 18.84
N ILE A 78 -18.61 -5.55 19.41
CA ILE A 78 -18.31 -5.47 20.84
C ILE A 78 -17.39 -4.29 21.21
N GLY A 79 -17.09 -3.39 20.27
CA GLY A 79 -16.28 -2.19 20.51
C GLY A 79 -14.77 -2.42 20.62
N MET A 80 -14.26 -3.58 20.21
CA MET A 80 -12.82 -3.90 20.15
C MET A 80 -12.21 -3.43 18.81
N LEU A 81 -12.27 -2.12 18.58
CA LEU A 81 -11.95 -1.47 17.30
C LEU A 81 -10.44 -1.12 17.14
N ASP A 82 -9.62 -1.57 18.09
CA ASP A 82 -8.20 -1.31 18.18
C ASP A 82 -7.39 -2.29 17.31
N GLY A 83 -6.88 -1.78 16.18
CA GLY A 83 -5.88 -2.46 15.35
C GLY A 83 -6.43 -3.32 14.21
N THR A 84 -7.71 -3.18 13.85
CA THR A 84 -8.28 -3.80 12.64
C THR A 84 -8.37 -2.80 11.49
N PRO A 85 -8.22 -3.22 10.21
CA PRO A 85 -8.36 -2.32 9.06
C PRO A 85 -9.72 -1.62 8.99
N LEU A 86 -10.80 -2.32 9.38
CA LEU A 86 -12.13 -1.71 9.49
C LEU A 86 -12.19 -0.70 10.64
N GLY A 87 -11.54 -0.99 11.76
CA GLY A 87 -11.48 -0.10 12.91
C GLY A 87 -10.62 1.13 12.70
N GLU A 88 -9.52 1.02 11.97
CA GLU A 88 -8.73 2.15 11.47
C GLU A 88 -9.53 3.00 10.48
N ALA A 89 -10.26 2.37 9.55
CA ALA A 89 -11.12 3.09 8.61
C ALA A 89 -12.30 3.81 9.30
N ALA A 90 -12.92 3.17 10.30
CA ALA A 90 -13.97 3.78 11.10
C ALA A 90 -13.43 4.93 11.96
N ARG A 91 -12.25 4.78 12.58
CA ARG A 91 -11.56 5.86 13.30
C ARG A 91 -11.20 7.01 12.37
N ARG A 92 -10.66 6.72 11.18
CA ARG A 92 -10.37 7.73 10.16
C ARG A 92 -11.62 8.52 9.79
N ARG A 93 -12.74 7.83 9.57
CA ARG A 93 -14.03 8.46 9.24
C ARG A 93 -14.68 9.23 10.40
N MET A 94 -14.40 8.83 11.66
CA MET A 94 -14.88 9.52 12.86
C MET A 94 -13.95 10.65 13.33
N MET A 95 -12.67 10.63 12.92
CA MET A 95 -11.65 11.65 13.22
C MET A 95 -11.58 12.76 12.16
N ASP A 96 -12.38 12.68 11.10
CA ASP A 96 -12.55 13.74 10.09
C ASP A 96 -13.47 14.90 10.56
N ASP A 97 -13.73 15.03 11.86
CA ASP A 97 -14.62 16.06 12.45
C ASP A 97 -13.98 16.75 13.69
N GLU A 98 -12.70 17.13 13.63
CA GLU A 98 -12.13 18.25 14.43
C GLU A 98 -10.71 18.61 13.92
N PRO A 99 -10.38 19.90 13.64
CA PRO A 99 -9.02 20.29 13.29
C PRO A 99 -8.07 20.05 14.48
N PRO A 100 -6.80 19.66 14.28
CA PRO A 100 -5.92 19.42 15.41
C PRO A 100 -5.56 20.74 16.09
N GLU A 101 -6.06 20.96 17.31
CA GLU A 101 -5.42 21.88 18.24
C GLU A 101 -4.11 21.27 18.74
N GLU A 102 -3.04 22.08 18.67
CA GLU A 102 -1.68 21.76 19.06
C GLU A 102 -1.58 21.29 20.52
N LYS A 103 -1.30 20.00 20.73
CA LYS A 103 -0.86 19.49 22.03
C LYS A 103 0.66 19.36 22.03
N LYS A 104 1.32 20.26 22.74
CA LYS A 104 2.73 20.16 23.09
C LYS A 104 2.97 18.86 23.86
N ALA A 105 3.78 17.98 23.31
CA ALA A 105 4.33 16.82 24.01
C ALA A 105 5.78 16.67 23.62
N ASP A 106 6.63 16.96 24.59
CA ASP A 106 8.07 16.75 24.55
C ASP A 106 8.43 15.25 24.41
N ASP A 107 9.61 15.03 23.82
CA ASP A 107 10.44 13.83 23.82
C ASP A 107 10.27 12.80 22.67
N LYS A 108 10.85 13.15 21.52
CA LYS A 108 11.51 12.20 20.60
C LYS A 108 12.90 12.77 20.25
N PRO A 109 13.95 11.94 20.12
CA PRO A 109 15.26 12.44 19.70
C PRO A 109 15.12 13.07 18.31
N SER A 110 15.40 14.36 18.22
CA SER A 110 15.36 15.10 16.95
C SER A 110 16.45 14.56 16.02
N GLU A 111 16.06 14.00 14.89
CA GLU A 111 16.91 14.03 13.70
C GLU A 111 17.34 15.49 13.44
N PRO A 112 18.57 15.74 12.96
CA PRO A 112 19.03 17.11 12.74
C PRO A 112 18.09 17.77 11.72
N VAL A 113 17.23 18.66 12.21
CA VAL A 113 16.37 19.51 11.39
C VAL A 113 17.31 20.49 10.70
N THR A 114 17.75 20.16 9.49
CA THR A 114 18.29 21.18 8.59
C THR A 114 17.18 22.21 8.40
N PRO A 115 17.41 23.50 8.72
CA PRO A 115 16.40 24.52 8.52
C PRO A 115 15.93 24.47 7.05
N PRO A 116 14.63 24.68 6.78
CA PRO A 116 14.15 24.74 5.41
C PRO A 116 14.97 25.79 4.64
N PRO A 117 15.38 25.49 3.40
CA PRO A 117 16.25 26.37 2.62
C PRO A 117 15.62 27.77 2.52
N ASN A 118 16.43 28.79 2.80
CA ASN A 118 15.99 30.18 2.73
C ASN A 118 15.75 30.61 1.27
N GLN A 119 15.08 31.73 1.03
CA GLN A 119 14.86 32.28 -0.31
C GLN A 119 16.17 32.45 -1.09
N ASP A 120 17.26 32.80 -0.41
CA ASP A 120 18.59 32.92 -1.01
C ASP A 120 19.12 31.56 -1.51
N ASP A 121 18.83 30.46 -0.81
CA ASP A 121 19.24 29.11 -1.22
C ASP A 121 18.45 28.62 -2.44
N ILE A 122 17.19 29.04 -2.53
CA ILE A 122 16.30 28.76 -3.67
C ILE A 122 16.78 29.55 -4.90
N GLN A 123 17.15 30.81 -4.71
CA GLN A 123 17.67 31.65 -5.79
C GLN A 123 19.02 31.14 -6.32
N GLN A 124 19.92 30.72 -5.43
CA GLN A 124 21.18 30.07 -5.81
C GLN A 124 20.96 28.78 -6.62
N ALA A 125 19.94 27.99 -6.25
CA ALA A 125 19.58 26.79 -7.00
C ALA A 125 19.11 27.12 -8.43
N ARG A 126 18.32 28.18 -8.60
CA ARG A 126 17.89 28.68 -9.92
C ARG A 126 19.07 29.13 -10.79
N GLU A 127 19.99 29.91 -10.21
CA GLU A 127 21.21 30.34 -10.91
C GLU A 127 22.10 29.16 -11.29
N LYS A 128 22.20 28.15 -10.41
CA LYS A 128 22.91 26.91 -10.71
C LYS A 128 22.25 26.16 -11.87
N GLY A 129 20.92 26.12 -11.97
CA GLY A 129 20.20 25.51 -13.09
C GLY A 129 20.55 26.15 -14.42
N MET A 130 20.54 27.48 -14.48
CA MET A 130 20.97 28.26 -15.65
C MET A 130 22.41 27.91 -16.04
N ARG A 131 23.30 27.86 -15.05
CA ARG A 131 24.72 27.56 -15.26
C ARG A 131 24.96 26.14 -15.77
N ASP A 132 24.32 25.15 -15.15
CA ASP A 132 24.46 23.75 -15.54
C ASP A 132 23.97 23.52 -16.98
N ARG A 133 22.93 24.25 -17.40
CA ARG A 133 22.48 24.29 -18.80
C ARG A 133 23.54 24.86 -19.74
N LEU A 134 24.13 26.01 -19.39
CA LEU A 134 25.20 26.65 -20.18
C LEU A 134 26.43 25.74 -20.29
N GLU A 135 26.74 25.00 -19.23
CA GLU A 135 27.85 24.02 -19.17
C GLU A 135 27.52 22.69 -19.87
N GLY A 136 26.28 22.51 -20.37
CA GLY A 136 25.85 21.35 -21.15
C GLY A 136 25.52 20.10 -20.33
N SER A 137 25.28 20.25 -19.02
CA SER A 137 24.78 19.18 -18.16
C SER A 137 23.37 18.78 -18.56
N LYS A 138 22.93 17.55 -18.27
CA LYS A 138 21.57 17.09 -18.61
C LYS A 138 20.60 17.42 -17.48
N ILE A 139 19.31 17.61 -17.81
CA ILE A 139 18.25 17.89 -16.82
C ILE A 139 18.07 16.75 -15.80
N LEU A 140 18.42 15.50 -16.16
CA LEU A 140 18.36 14.34 -15.27
C LEU A 140 19.44 14.39 -14.17
N ASP A 141 20.47 15.22 -14.34
CA ASP A 141 21.59 15.36 -13.40
C ASP A 141 21.31 16.45 -12.35
N ASN A 142 20.02 16.74 -12.07
CA ASN A 142 19.62 17.70 -11.05
C ASN A 142 20.16 17.25 -9.66
N PRO A 143 20.94 18.11 -8.97
CA PRO A 143 21.62 17.74 -7.72
C PRO A 143 20.68 17.66 -6.51
N TYR A 144 19.42 18.12 -6.62
CA TYR A 144 18.46 18.16 -5.52
C TYR A 144 17.47 16.98 -5.57
N ILE A 145 17.19 16.39 -4.40
CA ILE A 145 16.26 15.26 -4.26
C ILE A 145 14.80 15.68 -4.46
N ALA A 146 13.95 14.70 -4.82
CA ALA A 146 12.52 14.93 -4.94
C ALA A 146 11.90 15.41 -3.60
N GLY A 147 11.13 16.50 -3.65
CA GLY A 147 10.53 17.14 -2.48
C GLY A 147 11.33 18.32 -1.89
N ASP A 148 12.56 18.56 -2.36
CA ASP A 148 13.33 19.76 -1.99
C ASP A 148 12.87 20.98 -2.83
N PRO A 149 12.50 22.13 -2.22
CA PRO A 149 12.12 23.34 -2.95
C PRO A 149 13.17 23.84 -3.94
N ARG A 150 14.46 23.59 -3.66
CA ARG A 150 15.57 23.97 -4.55
C ARG A 150 15.59 23.20 -5.86
N ARG A 151 15.00 22.00 -5.87
CA ARG A 151 14.90 21.17 -7.09
C ARG A 151 14.06 21.85 -8.16
N ALA A 152 12.91 22.40 -7.77
CA ALA A 152 12.03 23.13 -8.67
C ALA A 152 12.69 24.42 -9.19
N ALA A 153 13.35 25.17 -8.31
CA ALA A 153 14.06 26.38 -8.70
C ALA A 153 15.20 26.11 -9.68
N TRP A 154 15.96 25.03 -9.50
CA TRP A 154 16.98 24.59 -10.46
C TRP A 154 16.37 24.20 -11.82
N ASP A 155 15.27 23.45 -11.82
CA ASP A 155 14.57 23.04 -13.05
C ASP A 155 14.05 24.27 -13.82
N GLU A 156 13.54 25.30 -13.13
CA GLU A 156 13.12 26.59 -13.71
C GLU A 156 14.29 27.30 -14.41
N GLY A 157 15.41 27.49 -13.70
CA GLY A 157 16.59 28.17 -14.27
C GLY A 157 17.21 27.39 -15.44
N TYR A 158 17.20 26.07 -15.39
CA TYR A 158 17.69 25.21 -16.48
C TYR A 158 16.85 25.36 -17.77
N CYS A 159 15.61 25.84 -17.68
CA CYS A 159 14.71 26.05 -18.82
C CYS A 159 14.68 27.51 -19.32
N GLU A 160 14.81 28.49 -18.43
CA GLU A 160 14.71 29.94 -18.72
C GLU A 160 15.63 30.43 -19.85
N GLU A 161 16.89 29.99 -19.92
CA GLU A 161 17.86 30.50 -20.92
C GLU A 161 17.55 30.06 -22.36
N SER A 162 16.86 28.93 -22.53
CA SER A 162 16.56 28.37 -23.86
C SER A 162 15.31 28.95 -24.53
N GLY A 163 14.55 29.82 -23.83
CA GLY A 163 13.24 30.31 -24.31
C GLY A 163 12.23 29.18 -24.56
N SER A 164 12.50 28.01 -23.96
CA SER A 164 11.81 26.74 -24.14
C SER A 164 11.20 26.37 -22.79
N ASP A 165 9.90 26.07 -22.78
CA ASP A 165 9.12 25.72 -21.57
C ASP A 165 9.47 24.32 -21.02
N GLY A 166 10.64 23.76 -21.39
CA GLY A 166 11.05 22.39 -21.03
C GLY A 166 10.16 21.28 -21.62
N MET A 167 9.13 21.64 -22.39
CA MET A 167 8.07 20.80 -22.96
C MET A 167 8.01 20.88 -24.49
N ASP A 168 9.09 21.27 -25.17
CA ASP A 168 9.11 21.32 -26.62
C ASP A 168 9.08 19.92 -27.23
N ILE A 169 7.96 19.61 -27.89
CA ILE A 169 7.81 18.38 -28.67
C ILE A 169 8.82 18.45 -29.83
N PRO A 170 9.75 17.50 -29.96
CA PRO A 170 10.71 17.48 -31.06
C PRO A 170 10.00 17.58 -32.41
N GLU A 171 10.61 18.25 -33.39
CA GLU A 171 10.00 18.52 -34.70
C GLU A 171 9.41 17.26 -35.37
N ALA A 172 10.06 16.10 -35.17
CA ALA A 172 9.63 14.80 -35.68
C ALA A 172 8.31 14.28 -35.06
N TRP A 173 7.87 14.84 -33.94
CA TRP A 173 6.71 14.42 -33.15
C TRP A 173 5.60 15.49 -33.11
N LYS A 174 5.80 16.62 -33.79
CA LYS A 174 4.75 17.65 -33.95
C LYS A 174 3.64 17.11 -34.87
N PRO A 175 2.35 17.18 -34.48
CA PRO A 175 1.26 16.70 -35.32
C PRO A 175 1.13 17.55 -36.59
N ARG A 176 0.96 16.89 -37.75
CA ARG A 176 0.76 17.59 -39.02
C ARG A 176 -0.59 18.31 -39.03
N PRO A 177 -0.69 19.55 -39.56
CA PRO A 177 -1.94 20.29 -39.58
C PRO A 177 -2.98 19.60 -40.45
N LYS A 178 -4.20 19.40 -39.90
CA LYS A 178 -5.34 18.82 -40.64
C LYS A 178 -5.84 19.81 -41.69
N LYS A 179 -5.97 19.37 -42.95
CA LYS A 179 -6.56 20.15 -44.04
C LYS A 179 -8.01 20.52 -43.69
N LYS A 180 -8.35 21.82 -43.72
CA LYS A 180 -9.74 22.29 -43.51
C LYS A 180 -10.64 21.80 -44.66
N PRO A 181 -11.88 21.35 -44.40
CA PRO A 181 -12.84 21.02 -45.44
C PRO A 181 -13.34 22.31 -46.12
N ALA A 182 -13.61 22.23 -47.43
CA ALA A 182 -14.02 23.36 -48.26
C ALA A 182 -15.41 23.88 -47.85
N GLU A 183 -15.54 25.20 -47.68
CA GLU A 183 -16.81 25.88 -47.43
C GLU A 183 -17.74 25.79 -48.66
N THR A 184 -18.91 25.21 -48.46
CA THR A 184 -20.04 25.27 -49.42
C THR A 184 -20.65 26.67 -49.34
N LYS A 185 -20.54 27.45 -50.42
CA LYS A 185 -21.19 28.77 -50.54
C LYS A 185 -22.72 28.61 -50.58
N SER A 186 -23.41 29.16 -49.59
CA SER A 186 -24.83 29.50 -49.66
C SER A 186 -24.99 30.82 -50.41
N GLN A 187 -25.75 30.83 -51.51
CA GLN A 187 -26.17 32.05 -52.19
C GLN A 187 -27.42 32.62 -51.49
N GLU A 188 -27.29 33.78 -50.87
CA GLU A 188 -28.38 34.71 -50.62
C GLU A 188 -27.91 36.07 -51.11
N GLU A 189 -28.47 36.54 -52.21
CA GLU A 189 -28.23 37.89 -52.74
C GLU A 189 -29.58 38.58 -52.99
N ASN A 190 -29.91 39.43 -52.02
CA ASN A 190 -30.66 40.68 -52.05
C ASN A 190 -31.88 40.86 -52.98
N ASP A 191 -33.02 40.96 -52.30
CA ASP A 191 -34.19 41.75 -52.69
C ASP A 191 -33.97 43.21 -52.24
N GLN A 192 -33.77 44.14 -53.17
CA GLN A 192 -33.87 45.58 -52.90
C GLN A 192 -34.55 46.28 -54.09
N GLN A 193 -35.66 46.90 -53.74
CA GLN A 193 -36.63 47.63 -54.55
C GLN A 193 -36.04 48.84 -55.27
N ASP A 194 -36.57 49.12 -56.47
CA ASP A 194 -36.84 50.44 -57.10
C ASP A 194 -37.45 50.11 -58.49
N GLY A 195 -38.59 50.59 -59.02
CA GLY A 195 -39.37 51.79 -58.80
C GLY A 195 -39.54 52.53 -60.15
N ASP A 196 -40.59 52.24 -60.95
CA ASP A 196 -41.27 53.15 -61.94
C ASP A 196 -42.26 52.33 -62.81
N ARG A 197 -43.60 52.44 -62.67
CA ARG A 197 -44.61 53.37 -63.28
C ARG A 197 -44.65 53.41 -64.82
N PRO A 198 -45.80 53.72 -65.48
CA PRO A 198 -47.18 53.96 -64.98
C PRO A 198 -48.19 52.84 -65.26
#